data_AF-A0A536QTK7-F1
#
_entry.id   AF-A0A536QTK7-F1
#
_cell.length_a   1.000
_cell.length_b   1.000
_cell.length_c   1.000
_cell.angle_alpha   90.00
_cell.angle_beta   90.00
_cell.angle_gamma   90.00
#
_symmetry.space_group_name_H-M   'P 1'
#
loop_
_entity.id
_entity.type
_entity.pdbx_description
1 polymer ?
#
loop_
_entity_poly.entity_id
_entity_poly.type
_entity_poly.pdbx_seq_one_letter_code
_entity_poly.pdbx_strand_id
1 'polypeptide(L)' 'FPLAEDLDRYHLYHATRGELLRALGRTEDARAADERALELTENPAERALLKGRLG' A
#
# COMPACT_ATOMS: atom_id res chain seq x y z
N PHE A 1 -18.11 6.31 7.46
CA PHE A 1 -17.84 7.53 6.67
C PHE A 1 -17.53 7.09 5.26
N PRO A 2 -18.30 7.53 4.24
CA PRO A 2 -18.17 7.01 2.87
C PRO A 2 -16.74 7.14 2.32
N LEU A 3 -16.05 8.24 2.66
CA LEU A 3 -14.66 8.47 2.24
C LEU A 3 -13.66 7.42 2.75
N ALA A 4 -13.87 6.85 3.94
CA ALA A 4 -12.96 5.83 4.48
C ALA A 4 -13.04 4.52 3.67
N GLU A 5 -14.23 4.17 3.20
CA GLU A 5 -14.46 2.99 2.35
C GLU A 5 -13.90 3.22 0.94
N ASP A 6 -14.05 4.43 0.40
CA ASP A 6 -13.48 4.79 -0.89
C ASP A 6 -11.94 4.75 -0.88
N LEU A 7 -11.32 5.27 0.19
CA LEU A 7 -9.88 5.23 0.37
C LEU A 7 -9.35 3.82 0.60
N ASP A 8 -10.09 2.96 1.30
CA ASP A 8 -9.68 1.56 1.48
C ASP A 8 -9.61 0.79 0.16
N ARG A 9 -10.37 1.21 -0.85
CA ARG A 9 -10.35 0.60 -2.18
C ARG A 9 -9.37 1.28 -3.14
N TYR A 10 -8.68 2.32 -2.70
CA TYR A 10 -7.75 3.09 -3.52
C TYR A 10 -6.31 2.61 -3.29
N HIS A 11 -5.72 1.99 -4.31
CA HIS A 11 -4.39 1.38 -4.18
C HIS A 11 -3.29 2.41 -3.86
N LEU A 12 -3.37 3.62 -4.41
CA LEU A 12 -2.40 4.69 -4.13
C LEU A 12 -2.42 5.15 -2.67
N TYR A 13 -3.61 5.14 -2.03
CA TYR A 13 -3.70 5.42 -0.60
C TYR A 13 -2.87 4.44 0.21
N HIS A 14 -2.99 3.14 -0.07
CA HIS A 14 -2.25 2.10 0.63
C HIS A 14 -0.75 2.13 0.31
N ALA A 15 -0.36 2.41 -0.93
CA ALA A 15 1.04 2.55 -1.33
C ALA A 15 1.74 3.72 -0.60
N THR A 16 1.10 4.90 -0.55
CA THR A 16 1.63 6.06 0.19
C THR A 16 1.64 5.79 1.69
N ARG A 17 0.61 5.13 2.23
CA ARG A 17 0.57 4.72 3.64
C ARG A 17 1.75 3.80 3.99
N GLY A 18 2.08 2.84 3.13
CA GLY A 18 3.24 1.95 3.31
C GLY A 18 4.57 2.71 3.38
N GLU A 19 4.77 3.69 2.51
CA GLU A 19 5.98 4.54 2.52
C GLU A 19 6.10 5.37 3.81
N LEU A 20 5.01 6.00 4.23
CA LEU A 20 4.99 6.80 5.45
C LEU A 20 5.22 5.95 6.71
N LEU A 21 4.64 4.76 6.76
CA LEU A 21 4.83 3.84 7.88
C LEU A 21 6.28 3.33 7.96
N ARG A 22 6.93 3.08 6.81
CA ARG A 22 8.37 2.78 6.75
C ARG A 22 9.21 3.93 7.30
N ALA A 23 8.90 5.17 6.92
CA ALA A 23 9.60 6.35 7.44
C ALA A 23 9.45 6.50 8.97
N LEU A 24 8.36 5.99 9.54
CA LEU A 24 8.12 5.95 11.00
C LEU A 24 8.71 4.71 11.69
N GLY A 25 9.39 3.82 10.97
CA GLY A 25 9.92 2.55 11.51
C GLY A 25 8.84 1.49 11.82
N ARG A 26 7.62 1.70 11.34
CA ARG A 26 6.48 0.77 11.52
C ARG A 26 6.44 -0.26 10.39
N THR A 27 7.43 -1.14 10.38
CA THR A 27 7.69 -2.07 9.26
C THR A 27 6.52 -3.02 8.99
N GLU A 28 5.92 -3.62 10.03
CA GLU A 28 4.80 -4.56 9.87
C GLU A 28 3.54 -3.88 9.29
N ASP A 29 3.21 -2.68 9.79
CA ASP A 29 2.07 -1.93 9.27
C ASP A 29 2.31 -1.46 7.83
N ALA A 30 3.55 -1.12 7.50
CA ALA A 30 3.93 -0.76 6.14
C ALA A 30 3.78 -1.93 5.18
N ARG A 31 4.22 -3.11 5.61
CA ARG A 31 4.09 -4.36 4.86
C ARG A 31 2.61 -4.67 4.58
N ALA A 32 1.74 -4.58 5.58
CA ALA A 32 0.30 -4.77 5.41
C ALA A 32 -0.32 -3.75 4.43
N ALA A 33 0.14 -2.50 4.45
CA ALA A 33 -0.31 -1.48 3.49
C ALA A 33 0.19 -1.78 2.06
N ASP A 34 1.45 -2.16 1.88
CA ASP A 34 2.01 -2.52 0.59
C ASP A 34 1.33 -3.81 0.01
N GLU A 35 0.96 -4.78 0.86
CA GLU A 35 0.15 -5.96 0.47
C GLU A 35 -1.24 -5.53 -0.03
N ARG A 36 -1.93 -4.66 0.71
CA ARG A 36 -3.25 -4.17 0.30
C ARG A 36 -3.21 -3.37 -0.99
N ALA A 37 -2.17 -2.55 -1.18
CA ALA A 37 -1.94 -1.85 -2.44
C ALA A 37 -1.75 -2.85 -3.61
N LEU A 38 -1.05 -3.95 -3.38
CA LEU A 38 -0.79 -4.98 -4.38
C LEU A 38 -2.05 -5.76 -4.77
N GLU A 39 -2.99 -5.97 -3.84
CA GLU A 39 -4.28 -6.58 -4.13
C GLU A 39 -5.15 -5.69 -5.04
N LEU A 40 -5.09 -4.37 -4.83
CA LEU A 40 -5.98 -3.41 -5.49
C LEU A 40 -5.44 -2.89 -6.82
N THR A 41 -4.12 -2.90 -7.04
CA THR A 41 -3.54 -2.37 -8.28
C THR A 41 -3.47 -3.42 -9.40
N GLU A 42 -4.02 -3.05 -10.56
CA GLU A 42 -3.87 -3.80 -11.81
C GLU A 42 -2.64 -3.35 -12.62
N ASN A 43 -1.97 -2.26 -12.21
CA ASN A 43 -0.83 -1.69 -12.94
C ASN A 43 0.44 -2.54 -12.76
N PRO A 44 0.99 -3.17 -13.82
CA PRO A 44 2.16 -4.04 -13.71
C PRO A 44 3.40 -3.37 -13.09
N ALA A 45 3.61 -2.07 -13.35
CA ALA A 45 4.74 -1.32 -12.83
C ALA A 45 4.64 -1.13 -11.30
N GLU A 46 3.45 -0.79 -10.81
CA GLU A 46 3.19 -0.68 -9.37
C GLU A 46 3.27 -2.04 -8.68
N ARG A 47 2.76 -3.10 -9.31
CA ARG A 47 2.91 -4.46 -8.78
C ARG A 47 4.37 -4.87 -8.62
N ALA A 48 5.23 -4.52 -9.57
CA ALA A 48 6.67 -4.80 -9.50
C ALA A 48 7.34 -4.02 -8.36
N LEU A 49 7.01 -2.74 -8.22
CA LEU A 49 7.49 -1.88 -7.13
C LEU A 49 7.09 -2.44 -5.75
N LEU A 50 5.81 -2.79 -5.58
CA LEU A 50 5.27 -3.31 -4.31
C LEU A 50 5.86 -4.67 -3.95
N LYS A 51 6.02 -5.57 -4.93
CA LYS A 51 6.73 -6.84 -4.71
C LYS A 51 8.17 -6.63 -4.26
N GLY A 52 8.87 -5.63 -4.80
CA GLY A 52 10.22 -5.27 -4.37
C GLY A 52 10.30 -4.68 -2.96
N ARG A 53 9.19 -4.19 -2.40
CA ARG A 53 9.10 -3.68 -1.02
C ARG A 53 8.77 -4.77 0.00
N LEU A 54 8.11 -5.85 -0.46
CA LEU A 54 7.65 -6.96 0.36
C LEU A 54 8.66 -8.11 0.49
N GLY A 55 9.71 -8.11 -0.34
CA GLY A 55 10.84 -9.04 -0.29
C GLY A 55 12.06 -8.41 0.36
#